data_AF-A0A4S8SHT9-F1
#
_entry.id   AF-A0A4S8SHT9-F1
#
_cell.length_a   1.000
_cell.length_b   1.000
_cell.length_c   1.000
_cell.angle_alpha   90.00
_cell.angle_beta   90.00
_cell.angle_gamma   90.00
#
_symmetry.space_group_name_H-M   'P 1'
#
loop_
_entity.id
_entity.type
_entity.pdbx_description
1 polymer ?
#
loop_
_entity_poly.entity_id
_entity_poly.type
_entity_poly.pdbx_seq_one_letter_code
_entity_poly.pdbx_strand_id
1 'polypeptide(L)'
;MASSSPLPSHLCSIRQLSTYRPSDKVRFLGCVNQYHESTALLSLFHNFPSPQDRHIAQVDISQLLDTIDHQNLQVGAWLNIIGYVGPSPSRNRTTIQAIMLWSAGAVNLQQYETALVSRQTT
;
A
#
# COMPACT_ATOMS: atom_id res chain seq x y z
N MET A 1 25.68 8.25 -19.30
CA MET A 1 25.37 6.97 -18.63
C MET A 1 24.22 7.22 -17.68
N ALA A 2 23.02 6.72 -17.99
CA ALA A 2 21.90 6.85 -17.07
C ALA A 2 22.19 5.96 -15.86
N SER A 3 22.27 6.54 -14.66
CA SER A 3 22.40 5.77 -13.42
C SER A 3 21.23 4.80 -13.32
N SER A 4 21.49 3.50 -13.29
CA SER A 4 20.50 2.42 -13.18
C SER A 4 19.89 2.32 -11.78
N SER A 5 19.67 3.46 -11.13
CA SER A 5 19.07 3.55 -9.81
C SER A 5 17.58 3.20 -9.93
N PRO A 6 17.02 2.39 -9.00
CA PRO A 6 15.60 2.11 -9.01
C PRO A 6 14.80 3.41 -8.97
N LEU A 7 13.73 3.51 -9.75
CA LEU A 7 12.84 4.66 -9.71
C LEU A 7 12.37 4.91 -8.27
N PRO A 8 12.30 6.18 -7.83
CA PRO A 8 11.75 6.51 -6.53
C PRO A 8 10.27 6.12 -6.45
N SER A 9 9.82 5.70 -5.26
CA SER A 9 8.40 5.42 -5.04
C SER A 9 7.61 6.70 -4.81
N HIS A 10 6.40 6.79 -5.35
CA HIS A 10 5.44 7.85 -5.02
C HIS A 10 4.78 7.59 -3.67
N LEU A 11 4.92 8.52 -2.72
CA LEU A 11 4.21 8.46 -1.44
C LEU A 11 2.75 8.92 -1.61
N CYS A 12 1.79 8.02 -1.40
CA CYS A 12 0.38 8.27 -1.70
C CYS A 12 -0.59 7.59 -0.71
N SER A 13 -1.86 7.99 -0.79
CA SER A 13 -2.98 7.34 -0.11
C SER A 13 -3.50 6.15 -0.92
N ILE A 14 -4.23 5.23 -0.26
CA ILE A 14 -4.87 4.10 -0.95
C ILE A 14 -5.87 4.57 -2.03
N ARG A 15 -6.56 5.69 -1.80
CA ARG A 15 -7.45 6.30 -2.80
C ARG A 15 -6.71 6.73 -4.06
N GLN A 16 -5.50 7.25 -3.92
CA GLN A 16 -4.69 7.72 -5.05
C GLN A 16 -4.09 6.55 -5.87
N LEU A 17 -4.09 5.32 -5.36
CA LEU A 17 -3.51 4.17 -6.09
C LEU A 17 -4.11 4.00 -7.49
N SER A 18 -5.43 4.21 -7.63
CA SER A 18 -6.12 4.10 -8.92
C SER A 18 -5.76 5.18 -9.94
N THR A 19 -5.05 6.25 -9.53
CA THR A 19 -4.61 7.33 -10.43
C THR A 19 -3.23 7.09 -11.03
N TYR A 20 -2.48 6.13 -10.49
CA TYR A 20 -1.16 5.75 -10.99
C TYR A 20 -1.27 4.73 -12.12
N ARG A 21 -0.28 4.72 -13.00
CA ARG A 21 -0.21 3.80 -14.13
C ARG A 21 0.29 2.44 -13.68
N PRO A 22 -0.08 1.35 -14.38
CA PRO A 22 0.56 0.05 -14.17
C PRO A 22 2.08 0.17 -14.27
N SER A 23 2.78 -0.52 -13.36
CA SER A 23 4.24 -0.46 -13.17
C SER A 23 4.79 0.80 -12.49
N ASP A 24 3.96 1.79 -12.12
CA ASP A 24 4.41 2.88 -11.25
C ASP A 24 4.77 2.32 -9.87
N LYS A 25 5.89 2.79 -9.31
CA LYS A 25 6.33 2.41 -7.97
C LYS A 25 5.66 3.32 -6.94
N VAL A 26 4.97 2.73 -5.97
CA VAL A 26 4.21 3.45 -4.96
C VAL A 26 4.64 3.06 -3.55
N ARG A 27 4.43 3.97 -2.60
CA ARG A 27 4.56 3.77 -1.17
C ARG A 27 3.30 4.29 -0.47
N PHE A 28 2.67 3.46 0.33
CA PHE A 28 1.46 3.84 1.05
C PHE A 28 1.34 3.12 2.40
N LEU A 29 0.45 3.64 3.24
CA LEU A 29 0.06 3.06 4.51
C LEU A 29 -1.33 2.41 4.37
N GLY A 30 -1.50 1.21 4.92
CA GLY A 30 -2.78 0.51 4.91
C GLY A 30 -2.99 -0.34 6.14
N CYS A 31 -4.25 -0.47 6.55
CA CYS A 31 -4.70 -1.40 7.58
C CYS A 31 -5.12 -2.72 6.96
N VAL A 32 -4.68 -3.84 7.51
CA VAL A 32 -5.06 -5.18 7.06
C VAL A 32 -6.54 -5.42 7.35
N ASN A 33 -7.31 -5.66 6.30
CA ASN A 33 -8.70 -6.11 6.38
C ASN A 33 -8.81 -7.64 6.32
N GLN A 34 -7.98 -8.27 5.48
CA GLN A 34 -8.05 -9.70 5.21
C GLN A 34 -6.75 -10.18 4.57
N TYR A 35 -6.39 -11.44 4.84
CA TYR A 35 -5.33 -12.17 4.16
C TYR A 35 -5.90 -13.46 3.55
N HIS A 36 -5.56 -13.72 2.30
CA HIS A 36 -5.90 -14.96 1.59
C HIS A 36 -4.62 -15.79 1.40
N GLU A 37 -4.44 -16.81 2.24
CA GLU A 37 -3.26 -17.68 2.24
C GLU A 37 -3.02 -18.36 0.89
N SER A 38 -4.05 -18.94 0.29
CA SER A 38 -3.94 -19.71 -0.95
C SER A 38 -3.47 -18.91 -2.16
N THR A 39 -3.68 -17.58 -2.15
CA THR A 39 -3.29 -16.67 -3.24
C THR A 39 -2.23 -15.67 -2.82
N ALA A 40 -1.76 -15.71 -1.57
CA ALA A 40 -0.87 -14.72 -0.98
C ALA A 40 -1.33 -13.26 -1.20
N LEU A 41 -2.65 -13.01 -1.13
CA LEU A 41 -3.21 -11.66 -1.31
C LEU A 41 -3.62 -11.03 0.02
N LEU A 42 -3.11 -9.84 0.29
CA LEU A 42 -3.56 -8.97 1.38
C LEU A 42 -4.54 -7.92 0.88
N SER A 43 -5.67 -7.81 1.56
CA SER A 43 -6.62 -6.72 1.37
C SER A 43 -6.33 -5.62 2.39
N LEU A 44 -5.84 -4.46 1.93
CA LEU A 44 -5.58 -3.31 2.79
C LEU A 44 -6.56 -2.17 2.51
N PHE A 45 -6.88 -1.40 3.53
CA PHE A 45 -7.71 -0.19 3.40
C PHE A 45 -7.19 0.94 4.29
N HIS A 46 -7.55 2.16 3.93
CA HIS A 46 -7.34 3.35 4.75
C HIS A 46 -8.43 4.34 4.39
N ASN A 47 -9.18 4.80 5.39
CA ASN A 47 -10.33 5.70 5.19
C ASN A 47 -9.93 7.16 4.86
N PHE A 48 -8.66 7.43 4.56
CA PHE A 48 -8.19 8.75 4.19
C PHE A 48 -8.35 9.00 2.68
N PRO A 49 -8.88 10.15 2.24
CA PRO A 49 -9.29 11.31 3.04
C PRO A 49 -10.74 11.30 3.55
N SER A 50 -11.58 10.33 3.15
CA SER A 50 -12.96 10.23 3.60
C SER A 50 -13.39 8.76 3.79
N PRO A 51 -14.13 8.43 4.86
CA PRO A 51 -14.65 7.08 5.11
C PRO A 51 -15.79 6.67 4.17
N GLN A 52 -16.35 7.60 3.40
CA GLN A 52 -17.50 7.36 2.52
C GLN A 52 -17.12 6.54 1.27
N ASP A 53 -15.87 6.69 0.79
CA ASP A 53 -15.35 6.01 -0.39
C ASP A 53 -14.26 5.00 -0.02
N ARG A 54 -14.67 3.79 0.35
CA ARG A 54 -13.73 2.73 0.75
C ARG A 54 -12.94 2.22 -0.45
N HIS A 55 -11.67 2.63 -0.54
CA HIS A 55 -10.72 2.09 -1.50
C HIS A 55 -9.94 0.92 -0.87
N ILE A 56 -9.68 -0.10 -1.68
CA ILE A 56 -8.98 -1.31 -1.27
C ILE A 56 -7.74 -1.50 -2.13
N ALA A 57 -6.59 -1.69 -1.48
CA ALA A 57 -5.41 -2.23 -2.13
C ALA A 57 -5.42 -3.76 -2.00
N GLN A 58 -5.33 -4.46 -3.13
CA GLN A 58 -5.09 -5.91 -3.18
C GLN A 58 -3.60 -6.12 -3.40
N VAL A 59 -2.90 -6.46 -2.34
CA VAL A 59 -1.44 -6.53 -2.32
C VAL A 59 -1.00 -7.98 -2.43
N ASP A 60 -0.38 -8.32 -3.56
CA ASP A 60 0.31 -9.59 -3.76
C ASP A 60 1.63 -9.58 -2.99
N ILE A 61 1.75 -10.50 -2.04
CA ILE A 61 2.92 -10.66 -1.17
C ILE A 61 3.68 -11.96 -1.43
N SER A 62 3.42 -12.65 -2.55
CA SER A 62 4.01 -13.97 -2.87
C SER A 62 5.54 -13.96 -2.81
N GLN A 63 6.17 -12.84 -3.18
CA GLN A 63 7.62 -12.67 -3.19
C GLN A 63 8.24 -12.38 -1.82
N LEU A 64 7.40 -12.17 -0.79
CA LEU A 64 7.82 -11.75 0.55
C LEU A 64 7.54 -12.81 1.62
N LEU A 65 6.86 -13.91 1.28
CA LEU A 65 6.36 -14.92 2.22
C LEU A 65 7.45 -15.49 3.14
N ASP A 66 8.67 -15.68 2.64
CA ASP A 66 9.78 -16.23 3.42
C ASP A 66 10.34 -15.26 4.47
N THR A 67 10.02 -13.97 4.35
CA THR A 67 10.60 -12.89 5.17
C THR A 67 9.57 -12.16 6.03
N ILE A 68 8.28 -12.44 5.83
CA ILE A 68 7.20 -11.71 6.46
C ILE A 68 6.94 -12.23 7.87
N ASP A 69 6.83 -11.32 8.83
CA ASP A 69 6.33 -11.67 10.17
C ASP A 69 4.82 -11.91 10.09
N HIS A 70 4.36 -13.08 10.55
CA HIS A 70 2.94 -13.44 10.59
C HIS A 70 2.08 -12.44 11.38
N GLN A 71 2.65 -11.73 12.35
CA GLN A 71 1.92 -10.66 13.06
C GLN A 71 1.50 -9.52 12.13
N ASN A 72 2.26 -9.27 11.06
CA ASN A 72 1.94 -8.27 10.05
C ASN A 72 0.73 -8.67 9.19
N LEU A 73 0.33 -9.94 9.19
CA LEU A 73 -0.79 -10.45 8.40
C LEU A 73 -2.12 -10.41 9.17
N GLN A 74 -2.10 -10.03 10.45
CA GLN A 74 -3.29 -9.99 11.29
C GLN A 74 -4.21 -8.83 10.93
N VAL A 75 -5.52 -9.08 10.96
CA VAL A 75 -6.55 -8.04 10.77
C VAL A 75 -6.33 -6.93 11.80
N GLY A 76 -6.34 -5.67 11.34
CA GLY A 76 -6.08 -4.49 12.16
C GLY A 76 -4.61 -4.05 12.18
N ALA A 77 -3.66 -4.88 11.73
CA ALA A 77 -2.27 -4.47 11.61
C ALA A 77 -2.12 -3.32 10.60
N TRP A 78 -1.36 -2.30 10.96
CA TRP A 78 -1.02 -1.20 10.06
C TRP A 78 0.33 -1.48 9.41
N LEU A 79 0.38 -1.41 8.08
CA LEU A 79 1.56 -1.74 7.29
C LEU A 79 1.94 -0.58 6.37
N ASN A 80 3.23 -0.32 6.29
CA ASN A 80 3.80 0.42 5.16
C ASN A 80 4.08 -0.58 4.04
N ILE A 81 3.68 -0.24 2.82
CA ILE A 81 3.90 -1.04 1.62
C ILE A 81 4.73 -0.23 0.63
N ILE A 82 5.71 -0.87 -0.01
CA ILE A 82 6.29 -0.42 -1.27
C ILE A 82 6.04 -1.51 -2.31
N GLY A 83 5.51 -1.11 -3.46
CA GLY A 83 5.17 -2.03 -4.53
C GLY A 83 4.93 -1.35 -5.86
N TYR A 84 4.61 -2.16 -6.86
CA TYR A 84 4.29 -1.71 -8.20
C TYR A 84 2.80 -1.84 -8.45
N VAL A 85 2.22 -0.82 -9.10
CA VAL A 85 0.80 -0.83 -9.45
C VAL A 85 0.53 -1.89 -10.52
N GLY A 86 -0.41 -2.79 -10.24
CA GLY A 86 -0.89 -3.80 -11.17
C GLY A 86 -2.17 -3.38 -11.89
N PRO A 87 -2.75 -4.28 -12.71
CA PRO A 87 -4.02 -4.03 -13.36
C PRO A 87 -5.14 -3.71 -12.35
N SER A 88 -5.86 -2.63 -12.63
CA SER A 88 -7.07 -2.13 -11.97
C SER A 88 -8.31 -3.03 -12.10
N PRO A 89 -8.73 -3.94 -11.18
CA PRO A 89 -9.99 -4.65 -11.37
C PRO A 89 -11.23 -3.73 -11.31
N SER A 90 -11.15 -2.61 -10.58
CA SER A 90 -12.19 -1.58 -10.56
C SER A 90 -11.61 -0.24 -10.07
N ARG A 91 -12.40 0.84 -10.15
CA ARG A 91 -11.99 2.17 -9.68
C ARG A 91 -11.58 2.21 -8.20
N ASN A 92 -12.23 1.39 -7.35
CA ASN A 92 -12.04 1.42 -5.90
C ASN A 92 -11.16 0.26 -5.40
N ARG A 93 -10.64 -0.56 -6.31
CA ARG A 93 -9.80 -1.71 -5.96
C ARG A 93 -8.57 -1.72 -6.86
N THR A 94 -7.40 -1.50 -6.29
CA THR A 94 -6.13 -1.46 -7.02
C THR A 94 -5.24 -2.63 -6.63
N THR A 95 -4.70 -3.33 -7.61
CA THR A 95 -3.74 -4.43 -7.38
C THR A 95 -2.34 -3.86 -7.22
N ILE A 96 -1.56 -4.41 -6.30
CA ILE A 96 -0.19 -4.00 -6.00
C ILE A 96 0.69 -5.24 -5.91
N GLN A 97 1.78 -5.31 -6.66
CA GLN A 97 2.84 -6.28 -6.42
C GLN A 97 3.79 -5.72 -5.36
N ALA A 98 3.76 -6.26 -4.14
CA ALA A 98 4.66 -5.80 -3.09
C ALA A 98 6.09 -6.29 -3.33
N ILE A 99 7.04 -5.39 -3.07
CA ILE A 99 8.48 -5.71 -3.03
C ILE A 99 9.08 -5.46 -1.65
N MET A 100 8.35 -4.76 -0.77
CA MET A 100 8.74 -4.53 0.60
C MET A 100 7.50 -4.16 1.41
N LEU A 101 7.40 -4.68 2.63
CA LEU A 101 6.44 -4.22 3.62
C LEU A 101 7.01 -4.32 5.02
N TRP A 102 6.47 -3.52 5.93
CA TRP A 102 6.83 -3.57 7.35
C TRP A 102 5.72 -3.00 8.23
N SER A 103 5.69 -3.42 9.49
CA SER A 103 4.76 -2.90 10.49
C SER A 103 4.93 -1.39 10.66
N ALA A 104 3.82 -0.66 10.68
CA ALA A 104 3.77 0.74 11.10
C ALA A 104 3.60 0.87 12.63
N GLY A 105 3.39 -0.24 13.35
CA GLY A 105 3.17 -0.26 14.79
C GLY A 105 2.00 0.63 15.23
N ALA A 106 2.15 1.27 16.38
CA ALA A 106 1.22 2.28 16.89
C ALA A 106 1.38 3.61 16.14
N VAL A 107 0.90 3.65 14.90
CA VAL A 107 0.96 4.85 14.06
C VAL A 107 -0.10 5.88 14.47
N ASN A 108 0.30 7.15 14.61
CA ASN A 108 -0.65 8.26 14.71
C ASN A 108 -1.15 8.62 13.30
N LEU A 109 -2.35 8.16 12.97
CA LEU A 109 -2.93 8.34 11.63
C LEU A 109 -3.07 9.82 11.24
N GLN A 110 -3.54 10.66 12.14
CA GLN A 110 -3.73 12.09 11.86
C GLN A 110 -2.41 12.79 11.52
N GLN A 111 -1.33 12.47 12.25
CA GLN A 111 0.00 12.99 11.95
C GLN A 111 0.53 12.45 10.61
N TYR A 112 0.32 11.17 10.33
CA TYR A 112 0.70 10.57 9.05
C TYR A 112 -0.02 11.24 7.87
N GLU A 113 -1.34 11.43 7.97
CA GLU A 113 -2.17 12.08 6.95
C GLU A 113 -1.74 13.52 6.72
N THR A 114 -1.47 14.27 7.79
CA THR A 114 -0.95 15.65 7.70
C THR A 114 0.41 15.68 7.00
N ALA A 115 1.31 14.76 7.36
CA ALA A 115 2.62 14.65 6.74
C ALA A 115 2.53 14.25 5.26
N LEU A 116 1.60 13.35 4.91
CA LEU A 116 1.34 12.93 3.54
C LEU A 116 0.91 14.12 2.66
N VAL A 117 -0.05 14.93 3.14
CA VAL A 117 -0.49 16.14 2.43
C VAL A 117 0.67 17.12 2.27
N SER A 118 1.42 17.41 3.34
CA SER A 118 2.52 18.37 3.30
C SER A 118 3.60 18.00 2.26
N ARG A 119 3.90 16.71 2.10
CA ARG A 119 4.90 16.22 1.14
C ARG A 119 4.42 16.23 -0.31
N GLN A 120 3.12 16.27 -0.54
CA GLN A 120 2.54 16.34 -1.89
C GLN A 120 2.40 17.78 -2.38
N THR A 121 2.39 18.75 -1.48
CA THR A 121 2.26 20.19 -1.80
C THR A 121 3.60 20.93 -1.92
N THR A 122 4.72 20.25 -1.65
CA THR A 122 6.08 20.83 -1.70
C THR A 122 6.82 20.30 -2.93
#